data_AF-A0A514K057-F1
#
_entry.id   AF-A0A514K057-F1
#
_cell.length_a   1.000
_cell.length_b   1.000
_cell.length_c   1.000
_cell.angle_alpha   90.00
_cell.angle_beta   90.00
_cell.angle_gamma   90.00
#
_symmetry.space_group_name_H-M   'P 1'
#
loop_
_entity.id
_entity.type
_entity.pdbx_description
1 polymer ?
#
loop_
_entity_poly.entity_id
_entity_poly.type
_entity_poly.pdbx_seq_one_letter_code
_entity_poly.pdbx_strand_id
1 'polypeptide(L)'
;MSWRVANSLETLRRQLDARFPGRSVASDGSIGDTAHQAQGRNSDHNPWYGPGIVTARDFTHDPAHGLDIQQVADQLLDSRDQRIKYVIANRRIATHRDWQWAPYNGANPHESHFHLSVVADPRCDEAHDWNLPVLGGAPDGGGAGPDGAGDFITWGTGVNVREGPRLNAPVVARLPGPTRVRVACQTRGDTVDAAGRRNDAWSFVPALGGYLSNIFIDHPDAWLPGVDEC
;
A
#
# COMPACT_ATOMS: atom_id res chain seq x y z
N MET A 1 12.02 -23.11 23.67
CA MET A 1 12.86 -22.14 22.93
C MET A 1 12.01 -20.90 22.70
N SER A 2 12.53 -19.71 23.02
CA SER A 2 11.84 -18.44 22.77
C SER A 2 11.97 -18.07 21.29
N TRP A 3 10.87 -17.81 20.61
CA TRP A 3 10.87 -17.26 19.26
C TRP A 3 10.33 -15.82 19.26
N ARG A 4 10.63 -15.08 18.21
CA ARG A 4 10.04 -13.76 17.95
C ARG A 4 9.91 -13.51 16.45
N VAL A 5 9.07 -12.55 16.07
CA VAL A 5 9.06 -12.03 14.70
C VAL A 5 10.23 -11.08 14.49
N ALA A 6 10.71 -11.00 13.26
CA ALA A 6 11.64 -9.97 12.79
C ALA A 6 11.15 -8.56 13.16
N ASN A 7 12.05 -7.72 13.69
CA ASN A 7 11.71 -6.38 14.15
C ASN A 7 11.21 -5.48 13.03
N SER A 8 11.67 -5.67 11.78
CA SER A 8 11.17 -4.93 10.61
C SER A 8 9.66 -5.17 10.39
N LEU A 9 9.20 -6.41 10.51
CA LEU A 9 7.78 -6.77 10.36
C LEU A 9 6.93 -6.24 11.52
N GLU A 10 7.47 -6.22 12.74
CA GLU A 10 6.81 -5.56 13.88
C GLU A 10 6.72 -4.04 13.70
N THR A 11 7.75 -3.42 13.10
CA THR A 11 7.70 -1.99 12.75
C THR A 11 6.58 -1.72 11.75
N LEU A 12 6.46 -2.50 10.67
CA LEU A 12 5.37 -2.35 9.70
C LEU A 12 4.00 -2.48 10.37
N ARG A 13 3.83 -3.49 11.24
CA ARG A 13 2.58 -3.70 11.98
C ARG A 13 2.21 -2.48 12.81
N ARG A 14 3.17 -1.94 13.59
CA ARG A 14 2.93 -0.74 14.41
C ARG A 14 2.56 0.48 13.56
N GLN A 15 3.22 0.67 12.41
CA GLN A 15 2.91 1.78 11.51
C GLN A 15 1.51 1.64 10.90
N LEU A 16 1.11 0.42 10.49
CA LEU A 16 -0.24 0.14 9.99
C LEU A 16 -1.31 0.31 11.08
N ASP A 17 -1.05 -0.14 12.31
CA ASP A 17 -1.96 0.03 13.45
C ASP A 17 -2.12 1.52 13.81
N ALA A 18 -1.04 2.29 13.78
CA ALA A 18 -1.10 3.73 14.01
C ALA A 18 -1.85 4.47 12.90
N ARG A 19 -1.66 4.06 11.64
CA ARG A 19 -2.32 4.65 10.47
C ARG A 19 -3.81 4.30 10.40
N PHE A 20 -4.16 3.08 10.80
CA PHE A 20 -5.50 2.50 10.73
C PHE A 20 -5.91 1.93 12.10
N PRO A 21 -6.16 2.77 13.12
CA PRO A 21 -6.38 2.32 14.50
C PRO A 21 -7.61 1.43 14.70
N GLY A 22 -8.55 1.44 13.74
CA GLY A 22 -9.75 0.59 13.74
C GLY A 22 -9.66 -0.66 12.88
N ARG A 23 -8.52 -0.95 12.24
CA ARG A 23 -8.40 -2.10 11.34
C ARG A 23 -8.60 -3.42 12.08
N SER A 24 -9.21 -4.36 11.40
CA SER A 24 -9.24 -5.75 11.78
C SER A 24 -7.83 -6.33 11.81
N VAL A 25 -7.64 -7.25 12.76
CA VAL A 25 -6.43 -8.08 12.91
C VAL A 25 -6.77 -9.57 12.82
N ALA A 26 -7.96 -9.90 12.31
CA ALA A 26 -8.50 -11.27 12.31
C ALA A 26 -7.66 -12.27 11.51
N SER A 27 -6.91 -11.80 10.52
CA SER A 27 -5.99 -12.58 9.70
C SER A 27 -4.51 -12.20 9.92
N ASP A 28 -4.20 -11.44 10.97
CA ASP A 28 -2.80 -11.14 11.30
C ASP A 28 -2.13 -12.43 11.79
N GLY A 29 -1.06 -12.84 11.12
CA GLY A 29 -0.38 -14.11 11.35
C GLY A 29 1.12 -13.91 11.58
N SER A 30 1.68 -14.55 12.59
CA SER A 30 3.10 -14.37 13.00
C SER A 30 3.86 -15.65 13.27
N ILE A 31 3.16 -16.79 13.30
CA ILE A 31 3.74 -18.11 13.47
C ILE A 31 2.91 -19.11 12.70
N GLY A 32 3.59 -20.04 12.05
CA GLY A 32 2.98 -21.12 11.31
C GLY A 32 2.15 -22.02 12.24
N ASP A 33 1.00 -22.45 11.74
CA ASP A 33 0.23 -23.54 12.34
C ASP A 33 1.01 -24.86 12.29
N THR A 34 0.47 -25.93 12.86
CA THR A 34 1.13 -27.25 12.89
C THR A 34 1.51 -27.76 11.49
N ALA A 35 0.76 -27.38 10.45
CA ALA A 35 1.07 -27.74 9.06
C ALA A 35 2.28 -26.96 8.51
N HIS A 36 2.42 -25.67 8.85
CA HIS A 36 3.63 -24.90 8.57
C HIS A 36 4.82 -25.41 9.38
N GLN A 37 4.63 -25.78 10.65
CA GLN A 37 5.69 -26.33 11.50
C GLN A 37 6.27 -27.64 10.93
N ALA A 38 5.44 -28.47 10.31
CA ALA A 38 5.87 -29.69 9.61
C ALA A 38 6.79 -29.40 8.41
N GLN A 39 6.75 -28.19 7.85
CA GLN A 39 7.63 -27.76 6.75
C GLN A 39 9.02 -27.30 7.22
N GLY A 40 9.25 -27.18 8.53
CA GLY A 40 10.56 -26.82 9.10
C GLY A 40 11.12 -25.52 8.52
N ARG A 41 12.36 -25.52 8.04
CA ARG A 41 13.00 -24.32 7.46
C ARG A 41 12.42 -23.88 6.09
N ASN A 42 11.46 -24.62 5.54
CA ASN A 42 10.85 -24.27 4.26
C ASN A 42 9.71 -23.25 4.40
N SER A 43 9.31 -22.91 5.62
CA SER A 43 8.33 -21.88 5.89
C SER A 43 8.95 -20.71 6.66
N ASP A 44 8.84 -19.51 6.10
CA ASP A 44 9.31 -18.27 6.74
C ASP A 44 8.47 -17.90 7.98
N HIS A 45 7.29 -18.53 8.15
CA HIS A 45 6.43 -18.45 9.34
C HIS A 45 6.92 -19.34 10.51
N ASN A 46 7.99 -20.11 10.32
CA ASN A 46 8.62 -20.86 11.40
C ASN A 46 9.78 -20.08 12.04
N PRO A 47 10.10 -20.34 13.32
CA PRO A 47 11.26 -19.71 13.96
C PRO A 47 12.55 -20.40 13.51
N TRP A 48 13.09 -19.95 12.37
CA TRP A 48 14.13 -20.69 11.66
C TRP A 48 15.45 -19.92 11.52
N TYR A 49 15.40 -18.58 11.52
CA TYR A 49 16.58 -17.75 11.35
C TYR A 49 17.20 -17.38 12.70
N GLY A 50 18.54 -17.48 12.82
CA GLY A 50 19.28 -17.06 14.01
C GLY A 50 18.74 -17.66 15.32
N PRO A 51 18.49 -16.86 16.37
CA PRO A 51 18.05 -17.33 17.69
C PRO A 51 16.58 -17.79 17.76
N GLY A 52 15.93 -18.04 16.62
CA GLY A 52 14.49 -18.39 16.53
C GLY A 52 13.63 -17.24 16.02
N ILE A 53 14.10 -16.53 15.00
CA ILE A 53 13.38 -15.43 14.34
C ILE A 53 12.46 -16.00 13.26
N VAL A 54 11.21 -15.55 13.28
CA VAL A 54 10.21 -15.73 12.21
C VAL A 54 10.35 -14.56 11.23
N THR A 55 10.52 -14.88 9.94
CA THR A 55 10.81 -13.90 8.88
C THR A 55 9.61 -13.61 7.98
N ALA A 56 8.42 -14.07 8.37
CA ALA A 56 7.17 -13.76 7.69
C ALA A 56 6.10 -13.21 8.65
N ARG A 57 5.19 -12.41 8.08
CA ARG A 57 3.99 -11.93 8.76
C ARG A 57 2.86 -11.75 7.76
N ASP A 58 1.65 -12.10 8.19
CA ASP A 58 0.41 -11.82 7.48
C ASP A 58 -0.27 -10.59 8.09
N PHE A 59 -0.89 -9.77 7.25
CA PHE A 59 -1.56 -8.54 7.62
C PHE A 59 -2.97 -8.50 7.02
N THR A 60 -3.98 -8.37 7.89
CA THR A 60 -5.39 -8.49 7.53
C THR A 60 -5.84 -7.46 6.50
N HIS A 61 -6.63 -7.91 5.51
CA HIS A 61 -7.38 -7.03 4.63
C HIS A 61 -8.57 -6.43 5.36
N ASP A 62 -8.62 -5.09 5.42
CA ASP A 62 -9.75 -4.38 5.98
C ASP A 62 -9.95 -3.02 5.31
N PRO A 63 -10.48 -3.01 4.08
CA PRO A 63 -10.67 -1.77 3.33
C PRO A 63 -11.75 -0.89 3.98
N ALA A 64 -12.66 -1.45 4.78
CA ALA A 64 -13.66 -0.68 5.53
C ALA A 64 -13.01 0.24 6.57
N HIS A 65 -11.83 -0.13 7.08
CA HIS A 65 -11.03 0.68 8.01
C HIS A 65 -9.73 1.21 7.38
N GLY A 66 -9.62 1.16 6.05
CA GLY A 66 -8.57 1.81 5.27
C GLY A 66 -7.38 0.94 4.86
N LEU A 67 -7.28 -0.31 5.32
CA LEU A 67 -6.18 -1.21 4.92
C LEU A 67 -6.60 -2.07 3.72
N ASP A 68 -6.26 -1.61 2.52
CA ASP A 68 -6.32 -2.39 1.29
C ASP A 68 -5.02 -3.18 1.08
N ILE A 69 -5.12 -4.51 0.97
CA ILE A 69 -3.94 -5.37 0.86
C ILE A 69 -3.19 -5.20 -0.46
N GLN A 70 -3.91 -4.91 -1.55
CA GLN A 70 -3.26 -4.70 -2.84
C GLN A 70 -2.49 -3.39 -2.83
N GLN A 71 -3.09 -2.33 -2.25
CA GLN A 71 -2.43 -1.03 -2.11
C GLN A 71 -1.11 -1.16 -1.32
N VAL A 72 -1.14 -1.78 -0.14
CA VAL A 72 0.07 -1.92 0.70
C VAL A 72 1.10 -2.82 0.02
N ALA A 73 0.66 -3.94 -0.59
CA ALA A 73 1.56 -4.87 -1.27
C ALA A 73 2.25 -4.25 -2.50
N ASP A 74 1.54 -3.45 -3.29
CA ASP A 74 2.11 -2.73 -4.43
C ASP A 74 3.15 -1.71 -3.95
N GLN A 75 2.85 -0.93 -2.90
CA GLN A 75 3.79 0.05 -2.36
C GLN A 75 5.04 -0.59 -1.74
N LEU A 76 4.89 -1.75 -1.08
CA LEU A 76 6.03 -2.55 -0.63
C LEU A 76 6.91 -2.95 -1.82
N LEU A 77 6.30 -3.41 -2.91
CA LEU A 77 7.04 -3.82 -4.11
C LEU A 77 7.76 -2.63 -4.78
N ASP A 78 7.07 -1.49 -4.89
CA ASP A 78 7.61 -0.26 -5.48
C ASP A 78 8.77 0.32 -4.67
N SER A 79 8.73 0.19 -3.33
CA SER A 79 9.80 0.69 -2.45
C SER A 79 11.16 0.03 -2.69
N ARG A 80 11.16 -1.19 -3.26
CA ARG A 80 12.35 -2.04 -3.42
C ARG A 80 13.21 -2.17 -2.17
N ASP A 81 12.55 -2.10 -1.01
CA ASP A 81 13.22 -2.18 0.29
C ASP A 81 14.01 -3.49 0.38
N GLN A 82 15.29 -3.37 0.71
CA GLN A 82 16.25 -4.47 0.68
C GLN A 82 15.98 -5.56 1.74
N ARG A 83 15.05 -5.30 2.67
CA ARG A 83 14.57 -6.27 3.63
C ARG A 83 13.60 -7.26 3.00
N ILE A 84 12.90 -6.90 1.92
CA ILE A 84 11.87 -7.75 1.29
C ILE A 84 12.51 -8.97 0.63
N LYS A 85 11.96 -10.15 0.90
CA LYS A 85 12.24 -11.40 0.18
C LYS A 85 11.18 -11.65 -0.89
N TYR A 86 9.90 -11.60 -0.51
CA TYR A 86 8.76 -11.67 -1.41
C TYR A 86 7.48 -11.17 -0.73
N VAL A 87 6.49 -10.81 -1.53
CA VAL A 87 5.14 -10.41 -1.10
C VAL A 87 4.12 -11.30 -1.82
N ILE A 88 3.05 -11.71 -1.13
CA ILE A 88 1.91 -12.44 -1.71
C ILE A 88 0.62 -11.71 -1.35
N ALA A 89 -0.22 -11.43 -2.35
CA ALA A 89 -1.55 -10.85 -2.17
C ALA A 89 -2.43 -11.22 -3.37
N ASN A 90 -3.73 -11.44 -3.15
CA ASN A 90 -4.73 -11.65 -4.20
C ASN A 90 -4.30 -12.68 -5.27
N ARG A 91 -3.82 -13.85 -4.83
CA ARG A 91 -3.33 -14.93 -5.71
C ARG A 91 -2.15 -14.53 -6.61
N ARG A 92 -1.35 -13.54 -6.19
CA ARG A 92 -0.14 -13.10 -6.88
C ARG A 92 1.03 -13.11 -5.92
N ILE A 93 2.22 -13.39 -6.44
CA ILE A 93 3.49 -13.35 -5.71
C ILE A 93 4.47 -12.48 -6.48
N ALA A 94 5.22 -11.64 -5.79
CA ALA A 94 6.33 -10.89 -6.35
C ALA A 94 7.57 -11.07 -5.47
N THR A 95 8.74 -11.16 -6.08
CA THR A 95 9.99 -11.42 -5.36
C THR A 95 10.95 -10.25 -5.51
N HIS A 96 11.90 -10.12 -4.58
CA HIS A 96 12.97 -9.14 -4.69
C HIS A 96 13.91 -9.34 -5.89
N ARG A 97 13.79 -10.47 -6.62
CA ARG A 97 14.63 -10.78 -7.78
C ARG A 97 14.22 -10.00 -9.02
N ASP A 98 12.91 -9.84 -9.22
CA ASP A 98 12.30 -9.30 -10.43
C ASP A 98 11.41 -8.09 -10.16
N TRP A 99 10.92 -7.91 -8.92
CA TRP A 99 9.99 -6.85 -8.53
C TRP A 99 8.74 -6.84 -9.42
N GLN A 100 8.29 -8.03 -9.85
CA GLN A 100 7.17 -8.20 -10.75
C GLN A 100 6.16 -9.20 -10.19
N TRP A 101 4.89 -8.88 -10.32
CA TRP A 101 3.80 -9.76 -9.93
C TRP A 101 3.65 -10.94 -10.90
N ALA A 102 3.79 -12.15 -10.37
CA ALA A 102 3.50 -13.41 -11.05
C ALA A 102 2.28 -14.11 -10.41
N PRO A 103 1.60 -15.03 -11.13
CA PRO A 103 0.54 -15.85 -10.55
C PRO A 103 1.05 -16.69 -9.36
N TYR A 104 0.26 -16.76 -8.30
CA TYR A 104 0.49 -17.61 -7.13
C TYR A 104 -0.56 -18.72 -7.06
N ASN A 105 -0.08 -19.97 -6.97
CA ASN A 105 -0.92 -21.18 -7.00
C ASN A 105 -0.91 -21.95 -5.67
N GLY A 106 -0.47 -21.32 -4.58
CA GLY A 106 -0.55 -21.94 -3.24
C GLY A 106 -2.00 -22.12 -2.77
N ALA A 107 -2.18 -22.97 -1.75
CA ALA A 107 -3.49 -23.34 -1.25
C ALA A 107 -4.25 -22.18 -0.60
N ASN A 108 -3.55 -21.30 0.13
CA ASN A 108 -4.12 -20.07 0.67
C ASN A 108 -4.09 -18.98 -0.43
N PRO A 109 -5.23 -18.42 -0.85
CA PRO A 109 -5.25 -17.44 -1.93
C PRO A 109 -4.74 -16.03 -1.56
N HIS A 110 -4.52 -15.74 -0.26
CA HIS A 110 -4.11 -14.41 0.22
C HIS A 110 -5.07 -13.27 -0.19
N GLU A 111 -6.38 -13.52 -0.12
CA GLU A 111 -7.43 -12.52 -0.40
C GLU A 111 -7.93 -11.82 0.88
N SER A 112 -7.70 -12.42 2.05
CA SER A 112 -8.08 -11.85 3.36
C SER A 112 -6.91 -11.21 4.11
N HIS A 113 -5.70 -11.30 3.57
CA HIS A 113 -4.47 -10.71 4.10
C HIS A 113 -3.42 -10.67 3.00
N PHE A 114 -2.47 -9.73 3.08
CA PHE A 114 -1.20 -9.88 2.37
C PHE A 114 -0.19 -10.60 3.26
N HIS A 115 0.71 -11.33 2.62
CA HIS A 115 1.85 -11.97 3.24
C HIS A 115 3.12 -11.25 2.85
N LEU A 116 3.95 -10.89 3.83
CA LEU A 116 5.27 -10.32 3.61
C LEU A 116 6.32 -11.23 4.25
N SER A 117 7.25 -11.71 3.44
CA SER A 117 8.48 -12.34 3.90
C SER A 117 9.66 -11.37 3.73
N VAL A 118 10.48 -11.27 4.77
CA VAL A 118 11.77 -10.58 4.73
C VAL A 118 12.93 -11.56 4.53
N VAL A 119 14.09 -11.05 4.10
CA VAL A 119 15.30 -11.85 3.83
C VAL A 119 15.78 -12.60 5.07
N ALA A 120 16.60 -13.63 4.89
CA ALA A 120 17.12 -14.44 5.97
C ALA A 120 18.57 -14.07 6.32
N ASP A 121 18.76 -12.79 6.64
CA ASP A 121 20.03 -12.20 7.02
C ASP A 121 19.78 -11.04 8.01
N PRO A 122 20.82 -10.35 8.53
CA PRO A 122 20.63 -9.32 9.54
C PRO A 122 19.63 -8.21 9.18
N ARG A 123 19.42 -7.93 7.88
CA ARG A 123 18.46 -6.91 7.41
C ARG A 123 17.03 -7.21 7.82
N CYS A 124 16.67 -8.48 8.02
CA CYS A 124 15.34 -8.84 8.50
C CYS A 124 14.98 -8.16 9.82
N ASP A 125 15.98 -7.81 10.62
CA ASP A 125 15.79 -7.24 11.95
C ASP A 125 16.04 -5.72 12.02
N GLU A 126 16.30 -5.08 10.88
CA GLU A 126 16.45 -3.64 10.78
C GLU A 126 15.10 -2.95 11.03
N ALA A 127 14.97 -2.38 12.23
CA ALA A 127 13.72 -1.86 12.77
C ALA A 127 13.35 -0.45 12.30
N HIS A 128 14.11 0.14 11.37
CA HIS A 128 13.79 1.45 10.81
C HIS A 128 12.42 1.43 10.12
N ASP A 129 11.77 2.58 10.09
CA ASP A 129 10.43 2.74 9.54
C ASP A 129 10.35 2.28 8.08
N TRP A 130 9.19 1.73 7.71
CA TRP A 130 8.82 1.53 6.32
C TRP A 130 8.34 2.85 5.75
N ASN A 131 8.99 3.31 4.68
CA ASN A 131 8.65 4.54 3.99
C ASN A 131 7.71 4.23 2.82
N LEU A 132 6.42 4.06 3.13
CA LEU A 132 5.38 3.75 2.14
C LEU A 132 4.38 4.91 2.05
N PRO A 133 3.88 5.27 0.85
CA PRO A 133 2.85 6.31 0.69
C PRO A 133 1.65 6.16 1.63
N VAL A 134 1.13 4.96 1.83
CA VAL A 134 0.01 4.64 2.71
C VAL A 134 0.29 5.00 4.18
N LEU A 135 1.57 5.00 4.57
CA LEU A 135 2.06 5.35 5.90
C LEU A 135 2.47 6.83 6.01
N GLY A 136 2.24 7.64 4.97
CA GLY A 136 2.69 9.03 4.89
C GLY A 136 4.14 9.18 4.42
N GLY A 137 4.75 8.11 3.90
CA GLY A 137 6.09 8.12 3.34
C GLY A 137 6.13 8.68 1.92
N ALA A 138 7.04 9.60 1.63
CA ALA A 138 7.25 10.07 0.26
C ALA A 138 7.85 8.92 -0.58
N PRO A 139 7.30 8.61 -1.77
CA PRO A 139 7.87 7.58 -2.63
C PRO A 139 9.19 8.10 -3.24
N ASP A 140 10.29 7.64 -2.62
CA ASP A 140 11.70 7.72 -3.00
C ASP A 140 12.42 9.07 -2.81
N GLY A 141 13.25 9.15 -1.76
CA GLY A 141 14.64 9.65 -1.81
C GLY A 141 14.99 11.05 -2.32
N GLY A 142 14.02 11.94 -2.58
CA GLY A 142 14.26 13.33 -2.98
C GLY A 142 13.84 14.29 -1.88
N GLY A 143 14.77 15.10 -1.39
CA GLY A 143 14.59 15.98 -0.24
C GLY A 143 13.32 16.84 -0.31
N ALA A 144 12.65 16.94 0.83
CA ALA A 144 11.64 17.94 1.09
C ALA A 144 12.28 19.34 0.97
N GLY A 145 12.14 19.95 -0.21
CA GLY A 145 12.13 21.40 -0.35
C GLY A 145 10.71 21.94 -0.19
N PRO A 146 10.52 23.26 0.03
CA PRO A 146 9.22 23.85 0.34
C PRO A 146 8.21 23.86 -0.82
N ASP A 147 8.52 23.22 -1.96
CA ASP A 147 7.83 23.41 -3.24
C ASP A 147 7.11 22.12 -3.74
N GLY A 148 6.85 21.14 -2.86
CA GLY A 148 6.15 19.88 -3.17
C GLY A 148 4.65 20.01 -3.45
N ALA A 149 4.16 21.22 -3.70
CA ALA A 149 2.77 21.48 -4.07
C ALA A 149 2.47 20.87 -5.45
N GLY A 150 1.74 19.76 -5.49
CA GLY A 150 1.19 19.21 -6.72
C GLY A 150 1.44 17.71 -6.96
N ASP A 151 2.40 17.06 -6.30
CA ASP A 151 2.65 15.63 -6.55
C ASP A 151 1.87 14.75 -5.57
N PHE A 152 0.92 13.97 -6.09
CA PHE A 152 0.03 13.10 -5.32
C PHE A 152 -0.03 11.68 -5.91
N ILE A 153 -0.53 10.73 -5.11
CA ILE A 153 -0.81 9.36 -5.53
C ILE A 153 -2.33 9.14 -5.51
N THR A 154 -2.87 8.42 -6.48
CA THR A 154 -4.27 8.00 -6.44
C THR A 154 -4.47 6.69 -5.68
N TRP A 155 -5.69 6.37 -5.26
CA TRP A 155 -6.08 5.04 -4.80
C TRP A 155 -7.17 4.45 -5.70
N GLY A 156 -7.32 3.12 -5.63
CA GLY A 156 -8.26 2.37 -6.46
C GLY A 156 -7.72 2.04 -7.86
N THR A 157 -8.50 1.26 -8.61
CA THR A 157 -8.19 0.83 -9.97
C THR A 157 -9.23 1.37 -10.94
N GLY A 158 -8.82 1.67 -12.16
CA GLY A 158 -9.72 2.19 -13.19
C GLY A 158 -10.25 3.60 -12.90
N VAL A 159 -9.48 4.43 -12.20
CA VAL A 159 -9.90 5.78 -11.80
C VAL A 159 -10.07 6.68 -13.03
N ASN A 160 -11.25 7.28 -13.20
CA ASN A 160 -11.55 8.11 -14.36
C ASN A 160 -10.97 9.51 -14.21
N VAL A 161 -10.29 9.98 -15.25
CA VAL A 161 -9.96 11.40 -15.47
C VAL A 161 -10.91 11.92 -16.54
N ARG A 162 -11.56 13.05 -16.28
CA ARG A 162 -12.65 13.60 -17.12
C ARG A 162 -12.29 14.95 -17.72
N GLU A 163 -12.87 15.32 -18.86
CA GLU A 163 -12.64 16.64 -19.48
C GLU A 163 -13.04 17.83 -18.59
N GLY A 164 -13.94 17.62 -17.63
CA GLY A 164 -14.39 18.64 -16.69
C GLY A 164 -14.72 18.06 -15.31
N PRO A 165 -14.85 18.89 -14.27
CA PRO A 165 -15.10 18.48 -12.89
C PRO A 165 -16.58 18.08 -12.66
N ARG A 166 -17.10 17.17 -13.50
CA ARG A 166 -18.49 16.72 -13.47
C ARG A 166 -18.61 15.27 -13.94
N LEU A 167 -19.52 14.52 -13.35
CA LEU A 167 -19.69 13.08 -13.57
C LEU A 167 -20.13 12.72 -14.99
N ASN A 168 -20.79 13.65 -15.69
CA ASN A 168 -21.23 13.47 -17.08
C ASN A 168 -20.22 13.96 -18.12
N ALA A 169 -19.05 14.51 -17.71
CA ALA A 169 -18.01 14.87 -18.67
C ALA A 169 -17.36 13.62 -19.29
N PRO A 170 -16.95 13.68 -20.57
CA PRO A 170 -16.22 12.60 -21.22
C PRO A 170 -14.99 12.17 -20.41
N VAL A 171 -14.69 10.87 -20.42
CA VAL A 171 -13.49 10.31 -19.78
C VAL A 171 -12.33 10.44 -20.77
N VAL A 172 -11.28 11.17 -20.40
CA VAL A 172 -10.07 11.37 -21.23
C VAL A 172 -8.97 10.37 -20.94
N ALA A 173 -8.93 9.83 -19.72
CA ALA A 173 -7.98 8.81 -19.32
C ALA A 173 -8.56 7.95 -18.19
N ARG A 174 -8.00 6.75 -18.04
CA ARG A 174 -8.31 5.84 -16.94
C ARG A 174 -7.02 5.35 -16.31
N LEU A 175 -6.85 5.61 -15.02
CA LEU A 175 -5.65 5.24 -14.27
C LEU A 175 -5.78 3.76 -13.85
N PRO A 176 -4.79 2.90 -14.16
CA PRO A 176 -4.89 1.45 -13.97
C PRO A 176 -4.88 1.00 -12.50
N GLY A 177 -4.31 1.82 -11.61
CA GLY A 177 -4.16 1.55 -10.17
C GLY A 177 -3.68 2.80 -9.44
N PRO A 178 -3.10 2.67 -8.22
CA PRO A 178 -2.38 3.78 -7.61
C PRO A 178 -1.38 4.35 -8.61
N THR A 179 -1.61 5.60 -9.00
CA THR A 179 -0.86 6.26 -10.06
C THR A 179 -0.41 7.61 -9.54
N ARG A 180 0.86 7.95 -9.78
CA ARG A 180 1.36 9.29 -9.48
C ARG A 180 0.73 10.29 -10.43
N VAL A 181 0.14 11.34 -9.87
CA VAL A 181 -0.46 12.45 -10.60
C VAL A 181 0.14 13.75 -10.13
N ARG A 182 0.40 14.64 -11.08
CA ARG A 182 0.77 16.02 -10.78
C ARG A 182 -0.47 16.90 -10.95
N VAL A 183 -0.97 17.42 -9.84
CA VAL A 183 -2.09 18.35 -9.74
C VAL A 183 -1.58 19.77 -9.93
N ALA A 184 -2.21 20.52 -10.83
CA ALA A 184 -1.87 21.92 -11.05
C ALA A 184 -2.76 22.88 -10.25
N CYS A 185 -4.04 22.58 -10.15
CA CYS A 185 -5.03 23.34 -9.39
C CYS A 185 -6.20 22.42 -9.05
N GLN A 186 -7.07 22.88 -8.15
CA GLN A 186 -8.28 22.17 -7.76
C GLN A 186 -9.51 23.08 -7.84
N THR A 187 -10.70 22.50 -7.98
CA THR A 187 -11.93 23.27 -8.12
C THR A 187 -13.12 22.47 -7.61
N ARG A 188 -14.25 23.16 -7.37
CA ARG A 188 -15.52 22.50 -7.04
C ARG A 188 -16.15 21.89 -8.28
N GLY A 189 -16.73 20.71 -8.12
CA GLY A 189 -17.41 19.99 -9.16
C GLY A 189 -18.60 19.17 -8.65
N ASP A 190 -19.02 18.20 -9.45
CA ASP A 190 -20.04 17.25 -9.01
C ASP A 190 -19.54 16.47 -7.80
N THR A 191 -20.43 16.26 -6.83
CA THR A 191 -20.16 15.44 -5.65
C THR A 191 -19.98 13.98 -6.06
N VAL A 192 -18.89 13.36 -5.58
CA VAL A 192 -18.58 11.94 -5.79
C VAL A 192 -18.70 11.20 -4.46
N ASP A 193 -19.39 10.06 -4.49
CA ASP A 193 -19.49 9.11 -3.38
C ASP A 193 -18.64 7.87 -3.70
N ALA A 194 -17.63 7.58 -2.87
CA ALA A 194 -16.76 6.41 -3.01
C ALA A 194 -16.15 6.01 -1.67
N ALA A 195 -15.96 4.70 -1.43
CA ALA A 195 -15.37 4.16 -0.20
C ALA A 195 -15.99 4.74 1.11
N GLY A 196 -17.32 4.93 1.13
CA GLY A 196 -18.03 5.48 2.30
C GLY A 196 -17.80 6.97 2.55
N ARG A 197 -17.10 7.67 1.64
CA ARG A 197 -16.83 9.11 1.71
C ARG A 197 -17.57 9.85 0.59
N ARG A 198 -17.75 11.15 0.80
CA ARG A 198 -18.35 12.09 -0.13
C ARG A 198 -17.42 13.30 -0.29
N ASN A 199 -17.11 13.70 -1.52
CA ASN A 199 -16.25 14.86 -1.80
C ASN A 199 -16.69 15.58 -3.09
N ASP A 200 -16.66 16.91 -3.10
CA ASP A 200 -16.98 17.77 -4.24
C ASP A 200 -15.74 18.42 -4.90
N ALA A 201 -14.54 18.16 -4.39
CA ALA A 201 -13.30 18.68 -4.93
C ALA A 201 -12.75 17.84 -6.09
N TRP A 202 -12.24 18.52 -7.11
CA TRP A 202 -11.65 17.94 -8.30
C TRP A 202 -10.31 18.60 -8.63
N SER A 203 -9.30 17.80 -8.93
CA SER A 203 -7.95 18.24 -9.27
C SER A 203 -7.70 18.16 -10.77
N PHE A 204 -7.18 19.23 -11.36
CA PHE A 204 -6.72 19.23 -12.75
C PHE A 204 -5.32 18.60 -12.85
N VAL A 205 -5.18 17.61 -13.72
CA VAL A 205 -3.93 16.88 -14.00
C VAL A 205 -3.46 17.22 -15.42
N PRO A 206 -2.54 18.17 -15.61
CA PRO A 206 -2.17 18.68 -16.94
C PRO A 206 -1.65 17.60 -17.90
N ALA A 207 -0.89 16.63 -17.38
CA ALA A 207 -0.34 15.54 -18.18
C ALA A 207 -1.41 14.67 -18.85
N LEU A 208 -2.63 14.68 -18.32
CA LEU A 208 -3.78 13.90 -18.79
C LEU A 208 -4.86 14.79 -19.42
N GLY A 209 -4.69 16.11 -19.39
CA GLY A 209 -5.63 17.07 -19.95
C GLY A 209 -7.03 17.00 -19.33
N GLY A 210 -7.15 16.65 -18.04
CA GLY A 210 -8.46 16.49 -17.41
C GLY A 210 -8.44 16.53 -15.89
N TYR A 211 -9.63 16.37 -15.32
CA TYR A 211 -9.95 16.47 -13.91
C TYR A 211 -10.15 15.09 -13.29
N LEU A 212 -9.53 14.90 -12.13
CA LEU A 212 -9.65 13.74 -11.27
C LEU A 212 -10.40 14.15 -10.00
N SER A 213 -11.40 13.40 -9.56
CA SER A 213 -12.02 13.69 -8.27
C SER A 213 -11.03 13.43 -7.13
N ASN A 214 -10.89 14.40 -6.22
CA ASN A 214 -9.99 14.31 -5.06
C ASN A 214 -10.35 13.13 -4.16
N ILE A 215 -11.58 12.60 -4.24
CA ILE A 215 -11.94 11.39 -3.51
C ILE A 215 -11.00 10.23 -3.82
N PHE A 216 -10.41 10.18 -5.03
CA PHE A 216 -9.49 9.14 -5.47
C PHE A 216 -8.01 9.51 -5.28
N ILE A 217 -7.70 10.64 -4.66
CA ILE A 217 -6.34 11.00 -4.27
C ILE A 217 -6.09 10.46 -2.87
N ASP A 218 -4.97 9.78 -2.66
CA ASP A 218 -4.58 9.18 -1.38
C ASP A 218 -4.09 10.26 -0.41
N HIS A 219 -5.02 11.12 -0.01
CA HIS A 219 -4.80 12.20 0.93
C HIS A 219 -6.01 12.31 1.87
N PRO A 220 -5.83 12.58 3.18
CA PRO A 220 -6.94 12.66 4.12
C PRO A 220 -7.86 13.87 3.87
N ASP A 221 -7.31 14.99 3.39
CA ASP A 221 -8.07 16.21 3.18
C ASP A 221 -8.89 16.17 1.88
N ALA A 222 -10.13 16.66 1.95
CA ALA A 222 -11.01 16.76 0.80
C ALA A 222 -10.44 17.71 -0.27
N TRP A 223 -9.80 18.79 0.19
CA TRP A 223 -9.06 19.78 -0.60
C TRP A 223 -7.58 19.61 -0.32
N LEU A 224 -6.78 19.51 -1.37
CA LEU A 224 -5.37 19.18 -1.23
C LEU A 224 -4.60 20.40 -0.69
N PRO A 225 -3.77 20.22 0.36
CA PRO A 225 -2.98 21.31 0.90
C PRO A 225 -1.93 21.77 -0.12
N GLY A 226 -1.71 23.08 -0.18
CA GLY A 226 -0.73 23.68 -1.09
C GLY A 226 -1.12 23.67 -2.57
N VAL A 227 -2.34 23.24 -2.92
CA VAL A 227 -2.87 23.32 -4.29
C VAL A 227 -3.86 24.47 -4.38
N ASP A 228 -3.59 25.42 -5.26
CA ASP A 228 -4.44 26.59 -5.48
C ASP A 228 -5.75 26.23 -6.21
N GLU A 229 -6.74 27.10 -6.11
CA GLU A 229 -7.98 26.99 -6.89
C GLU A 229 -7.74 27.29 -8.38
N CYS A 230 -8.40 26.52 -9.25
CA CYS A 230 -8.66 26.91 -10.64
C CYS A 230 -9.78 27.96 -10.63
#